data_AF-A0A352DS40-F1
#
_entry.id   AF-A0A352DS40-F1
#
_cell.length_a   1.000
_cell.length_b   1.000
_cell.length_c   1.000
_cell.angle_alpha   90.00
_cell.angle_beta   90.00
_cell.angle_gamma   90.00
#
_symmetry.space_group_name_H-M   'P 1'
#
loop_
_entity.id
_entity.type
_entity.pdbx_description
1 polymer ?
#
loop_
_entity_poly.entity_id
_entity_poly.type
_entity_poly.pdbx_seq_one_letter_code
_entity_poly.pdbx_strand_id
1 'polypeptide(L)'
;LYDIASMRVKAASVGDPPATLADLFDDTVDQRRLIEGLRGLRVPRQLFKFLYRLLVAHCHAHTDEAPSFRIPVERFERELALFRRDQEAFDRGLAPR
;
A
#
# COMPACT_ATOMS: atom_id res chain seq x y z
N LEU A 1 5.03 8.86 6.89
CA LEU A 1 4.52 8.37 5.58
C LEU A 1 3.10 7.85 5.71
N TYR A 2 2.82 6.93 6.64
CA TYR A 2 1.46 6.51 6.99
C TYR A 2 0.50 7.70 7.19
N ASP A 3 0.88 8.67 8.04
CA ASP A 3 0.00 9.81 8.35
C ASP A 3 -0.32 10.67 7.12
N ILE A 4 0.65 10.91 6.24
CA ILE A 4 0.45 11.68 5.02
C ILE A 4 -0.57 10.99 4.12
N ALA A 5 -0.45 9.67 3.92
CA ALA A 5 -1.42 8.93 3.12
C ALA A 5 -2.80 8.92 3.80
N SER A 6 -2.87 8.65 5.10
CA SER A 6 -4.12 8.71 5.87
C SER A 6 -4.79 10.09 5.78
N MET A 7 -4.03 11.19 5.88
CA MET A 7 -4.55 12.55 5.70
C MET A 7 -5.12 12.77 4.31
N ARG A 8 -4.48 12.22 3.26
CA ARG A 8 -4.99 12.31 1.88
C ARG A 8 -6.28 11.54 1.70
N VAL A 9 -6.38 10.32 2.26
CA VAL A 9 -7.63 9.53 2.24
C VAL A 9 -8.74 10.28 2.97
N LYS A 10 -8.45 10.79 4.18
CA LYS A 10 -9.41 11.59 4.96
C LYS A 10 -9.91 12.82 4.20
N ALA A 11 -9.01 13.57 3.56
CA ALA A 11 -9.36 14.77 2.81
C ALA A 11 -10.23 14.48 1.56
N ALA A 12 -10.16 13.26 1.02
CA ALA A 12 -10.96 12.81 -0.12
C ALA A 12 -12.21 12.02 0.30
N SER A 13 -12.40 11.74 1.59
CA SER A 13 -13.53 10.99 2.11
C SER A 13 -14.82 11.83 2.07
N VAL A 14 -15.92 11.19 1.68
CA VAL A 14 -17.26 11.79 1.70
C VAL A 14 -18.06 11.37 2.95
N GLY A 15 -17.65 10.28 3.63
CA GLY A 15 -18.34 9.74 4.81
C GLY A 15 -17.84 10.27 6.16
N ASP A 16 -18.67 10.08 7.19
CA ASP A 16 -18.39 10.35 8.61
C ASP A 16 -18.53 9.06 9.43
N PRO A 17 -17.48 8.57 10.14
CA PRO A 17 -16.15 9.16 10.23
C PRO A 17 -15.36 9.08 8.90
N PRO A 18 -14.41 10.00 8.67
CA PRO A 18 -13.63 10.02 7.44
C PRO A 18 -12.74 8.78 7.33
N ALA A 19 -12.75 8.17 6.14
CA ALA A 19 -11.94 7.00 5.84
C ALA A 19 -10.44 7.26 6.04
N THR A 20 -9.72 6.22 6.41
CA THR A 20 -8.29 6.21 6.68
C THR A 20 -7.58 5.20 5.79
N LEU A 21 -6.24 5.26 5.77
CA LEU A 21 -5.46 4.26 5.03
C LEU A 21 -5.67 2.84 5.57
N ALA A 22 -5.87 2.67 6.89
CA ALA A 22 -6.07 1.37 7.50
C ALA A 22 -7.33 0.66 6.98
N ASP A 23 -8.36 1.42 6.62
CA ASP A 23 -9.64 0.86 6.16
C ASP A 23 -9.54 0.13 4.80
N LEU A 24 -8.42 0.29 4.08
CA LEU A 24 -8.11 -0.49 2.87
C LEU A 24 -7.63 -1.92 3.16
N PHE A 25 -7.27 -2.21 4.40
CA PHE A 25 -6.70 -3.49 4.82
C PHE A 25 -7.71 -4.26 5.66
N ASP A 26 -7.60 -5.58 5.65
CA ASP A 26 -8.38 -6.40 6.56
C ASP A 26 -7.74 -6.49 7.95
N ASP A 27 -8.41 -7.21 8.85
CA ASP A 27 -8.04 -7.29 10.26
C ASP A 27 -6.73 -8.08 10.49
N THR A 28 -6.16 -8.70 9.45
CA THR A 28 -4.85 -9.36 9.50
C THR A 28 -3.69 -8.37 9.45
N VAL A 29 -3.93 -7.11 9.06
CA VAL A 29 -2.91 -6.07 8.98
C VAL A 29 -3.12 -5.03 10.07
N ASP A 30 -2.35 -5.14 11.15
CA ASP A 30 -2.42 -4.12 12.19
C ASP A 30 -1.77 -2.78 11.75
N GLN A 31 -2.17 -1.69 12.40
CA GLN A 31 -1.66 -0.36 12.09
C GLN A 31 -0.14 -0.24 12.32
N ARG A 32 0.43 -0.96 13.30
CA ARG A 32 1.87 -0.91 13.59
C ARG A 32 2.65 -1.47 12.41
N ARG A 33 2.17 -2.58 11.84
CA ARG A 33 2.72 -3.23 10.66
C ARG A 33 2.66 -2.32 9.44
N LEU A 34 1.56 -1.59 9.23
CA LEU A 34 1.47 -0.57 8.19
C LEU A 34 2.52 0.53 8.41
N ILE A 35 2.65 1.06 9.62
CA ILE A 35 3.64 2.11 9.93
C ILE A 35 5.07 1.61 9.65
N GLU A 36 5.41 0.41 10.09
CA GLU A 36 6.73 -0.20 9.89
C GLU A 36 7.02 -0.49 8.42
N GLY A 37 6.05 -1.08 7.71
CA GLY A 37 6.18 -1.39 6.29
C GLY A 37 6.43 -0.13 5.46
N LEU A 38 5.63 0.91 5.71
CA LEU A 38 5.70 2.17 4.96
C LEU A 38 6.90 3.04 5.36
N ARG A 39 7.45 2.90 6.57
CA ARG A 39 8.69 3.60 6.99
C ARG A 39 9.86 3.30 6.05
N GLY A 40 9.93 2.08 5.52
CA GLY A 40 11.00 1.65 4.60
C GLY A 40 10.97 2.34 3.23
N LEU A 41 9.87 3.02 2.84
CA LEU A 41 9.72 3.61 1.51
C LEU A 41 10.39 4.99 1.37
N ARG A 42 10.95 5.53 2.46
CA ARG A 42 11.79 6.75 2.58
C ARG A 42 11.16 8.09 2.16
N VAL A 43 10.41 8.16 1.05
CA VAL A 43 9.82 9.40 0.52
C VAL A 43 8.36 9.23 0.07
N PRO A 44 7.53 10.30 0.11
CA PRO A 44 6.11 10.20 -0.25
C PRO A 44 5.86 9.68 -1.67
N ARG A 45 6.70 10.05 -2.64
CA ARG A 45 6.58 9.54 -4.02
C ARG A 45 6.61 8.01 -4.09
N GLN A 46 7.48 7.39 -3.32
CA GLN A 46 7.64 5.94 -3.30
C GLN A 46 6.47 5.25 -2.59
N LEU A 47 5.96 5.86 -1.52
CA LEU A 47 4.72 5.42 -0.88
C LEU A 47 3.57 5.33 -1.89
N PHE A 48 3.29 6.39 -2.64
CA PHE A 48 2.18 6.37 -3.59
C PHE A 48 2.40 5.41 -4.76
N LYS A 49 3.64 5.27 -5.25
CA LYS A 49 3.98 4.23 -6.25
C LYS A 49 3.72 2.82 -5.72
N PHE A 50 4.11 2.55 -4.48
CA PHE A 50 3.84 1.28 -3.83
C PHE A 50 2.34 1.03 -3.67
N LEU A 51 1.58 2.00 -3.16
CA LEU A 51 0.14 1.87 -2.99
C LEU A 51 -0.58 1.60 -4.32
N TYR A 52 -0.20 2.28 -5.39
CA TYR A 52 -0.72 2.02 -6.73
C TYR A 52 -0.45 0.57 -7.17
N ARG A 53 0.80 0.10 -7.05
CA ARG A 53 1.18 -1.28 -7.38
C ARG A 53 0.37 -2.30 -6.55
N LEU A 54 0.25 -2.06 -5.25
CA LEU A 54 -0.50 -2.92 -4.34
C LEU A 54 -1.96 -3.04 -4.75
N LEU A 55 -2.62 -1.92 -5.04
CA LEU A 55 -4.01 -1.88 -5.47
C LEU A 55 -4.20 -2.62 -6.80
N VAL A 56 -3.33 -2.40 -7.77
CA VAL A 56 -3.38 -3.11 -9.06
C VAL A 56 -3.23 -4.62 -8.84
N ALA A 57 -2.26 -5.06 -8.05
CA ALA A 57 -2.04 -6.47 -7.76
C ALA A 57 -3.20 -7.12 -6.99
N HIS A 58 -3.85 -6.38 -6.10
CA HIS A 58 -5.04 -6.82 -5.37
C HIS A 58 -6.25 -6.96 -6.30
N CYS A 59 -6.56 -5.93 -7.08
CA CYS A 59 -7.69 -5.96 -8.03
C CYS A 59 -7.53 -7.08 -9.07
N HIS A 60 -6.33 -7.35 -9.58
CA HIS A 60 -6.11 -8.45 -10.52
C HIS A 60 -6.34 -9.85 -9.92
N ALA A 61 -6.42 -9.98 -8.60
CA ALA A 61 -6.62 -11.26 -7.93
C ALA A 61 -8.08 -11.55 -7.57
N HIS A 62 -8.97 -10.58 -7.80
CA HIS A 62 -10.38 -10.69 -7.50
C HIS A 62 -11.20 -10.41 -8.76
N THR A 63 -12.28 -11.15 -8.94
CA THR A 63 -13.22 -10.94 -10.04
C THR A 63 -14.44 -10.18 -9.51
N ASP A 64 -15.24 -9.65 -10.43
CA ASP A 64 -16.50 -8.99 -10.08
C ASP A 64 -17.51 -9.95 -9.42
N GLU A 65 -17.42 -11.25 -9.73
CA GLU A 65 -18.27 -12.31 -9.14
C GLU A 65 -17.84 -12.70 -7.71
N ALA A 66 -16.58 -12.49 -7.37
CA ALA A 66 -16.01 -12.78 -6.05
C ALA A 66 -15.13 -11.61 -5.56
N PRO A 67 -15.73 -10.44 -5.30
CA PRO A 67 -14.98 -9.24 -4.99
C PRO A 67 -14.41 -9.30 -3.57
N SER A 68 -13.19 -8.81 -3.41
CA SER A 68 -12.63 -8.47 -2.10
C SER A 68 -12.11 -7.04 -2.13
N PHE A 69 -12.60 -6.21 -1.22
CA PHE A 69 -12.24 -4.80 -1.13
C PHE A 69 -11.16 -4.50 -0.08
N ARG A 70 -10.90 -5.46 0.82
CA ARG A 70 -9.87 -5.33 1.87
C ARG A 70 -8.65 -6.16 1.52
N ILE A 71 -7.47 -5.58 1.74
CA ILE A 71 -6.18 -6.18 1.40
C ILE A 71 -5.68 -7.01 2.59
N PRO A 72 -5.41 -8.32 2.41
CA PRO A 72 -4.86 -9.17 3.45
C PRO A 72 -3.35 -8.96 3.64
N VAL A 73 -2.82 -9.36 4.80
CA VAL A 73 -1.41 -9.20 5.16
C VAL A 73 -0.47 -9.89 4.16
N GLU A 74 -0.82 -11.05 3.64
CA GLU A 74 0.02 -11.78 2.69
C GLU A 74 0.20 -10.99 1.38
N ARG A 75 -0.86 -10.32 0.92
CA ARG A 75 -0.81 -9.46 -0.27
C ARG A 75 0.08 -8.24 -0.01
N PHE A 76 -0.10 -7.59 1.15
CA PHE A 76 0.70 -6.44 1.55
C PHE A 76 2.19 -6.77 1.65
N GLU A 77 2.55 -7.85 2.37
CA GLU A 77 3.94 -8.27 2.54
C GLU A 77 4.60 -8.63 1.22
N ARG A 78 3.90 -9.38 0.37
CA ARG A 78 4.42 -9.80 -0.94
C ARG A 78 4.78 -8.60 -1.81
N GLU A 79 3.85 -7.66 -1.98
CA GLU A 79 4.10 -6.50 -2.82
C GLU A 79 5.13 -5.56 -2.20
N LEU A 80 5.18 -5.45 -0.87
CA LEU A 80 6.18 -4.63 -0.19
C LEU A 80 7.60 -5.20 -0.38
N ALA A 81 7.76 -6.51 -0.28
CA ALA A 81 9.04 -7.19 -0.51
C ALA A 81 9.52 -7.01 -1.95
N LEU A 82 8.63 -7.19 -2.93
CA LEU A 82 8.97 -6.98 -4.34
C LEU A 82 9.32 -5.51 -4.63
N PHE A 83 8.54 -4.57 -4.11
CA PHE A 83 8.78 -3.14 -4.33
C PHE A 83 10.11 -2.68 -3.73
N ARG A 84 10.48 -3.18 -2.54
CA ARG A 84 11.78 -2.90 -1.90
C ARG A 84 12.94 -3.47 -2.72
N ARG A 85 12.82 -4.69 -3.22
CA ARG A 85 13.83 -5.30 -4.10
C ARG A 85 14.05 -4.45 -5.36
N ASP A 86 12.97 -3.97 -5.98
CA ASP A 86 13.06 -3.13 -7.18
C ASP A 86 13.69 -1.77 -6.87
N GLN A 87 13.37 -1.18 -5.72
CA GLN A 87 14.04 0.04 -5.25
C GLN A 87 15.53 -0.17 -5.04
N GLU A 88 15.93 -1.25 -4.37
CA GLU A 88 17.34 -1.55 -4.13
C GLU A 88 18.10 -1.79 -5.44
N ALA A 89 17.47 -2.46 -6.41
CA ALA A 89 18.05 -2.63 -7.74
C ALA A 89 18.21 -1.28 -8.46
N PHE A 90 17.21 -0.41 -8.38
CA PHE A 90 17.27 0.93 -8.96
C PHE A 90 18.35 1.80 -8.30
N ASP A 91 18.40 1.82 -6.96
CA ASP A 91 19.38 2.58 -6.19
C ASP A 91 20.82 2.12 -6.46
N ARG A 92 21.03 0.82 -6.78
CA ARG A 92 22.33 0.26 -7.19
C ARG A 92 22.65 0.46 -8.67
N GLY A 93 21.77 1.09 -9.45
CA GLY A 93 21.94 1.29 -10.90
C GLY A 93 21.76 0.02 -11.74
N LEU A 94 21.12 -1.01 -11.18
CA LEU A 94 20.93 -2.33 -11.81
C LEU A 94 19.58 -2.47 -12.53
N ALA A 95 18.67 -1.49 -12.43
CA ALA A 95 17.36 -1.50 -13.09
C ALA A 95 17.37 -0.67 -14.39
N PRO A 96 16.70 -1.13 -15.47
CA PRO A 96 16.55 -0.33 -16.69
C PRO A 96 15.75 0.96 -16.39
N ARG A 97 16.15 2.05 -17.06
CA ARG A 97 15.58 3.39 -16.89
C ARG A 97 14.14 3.49 -17.38
#